data_AF-A0A661T7R6-F1
#
_entry.id   AF-A0A661T7R6-F1
#
_cell.length_a   1.000
_cell.length_b   1.000
_cell.length_c   1.000
_cell.angle_alpha   90.00
_cell.angle_beta   90.00
_cell.angle_gamma   90.00
#
_symmetry.space_group_name_H-M   'P 1'
#
loop_
_entity.id
_entity.type
_entity.pdbx_description
1 polymer ?
#
loop_
_entity_poly.entity_id
_entity_poly.type
_entity_poly.pdbx_seq_one_letter_code
_entity_poly.pdbx_strand_id
1 'polypeptide(L)'
;RHENGTPMTPGGTLMTMGDLKEMDPRWVRGVSMLGYGCSLAVGVGVPIPIISEEMARFTGVSDEEIFTQIIDYGVDYPKGKAVALGHVSYAELKSGVIRFNGEEVPTVPLSSYPRALEIAKILKGWIEEGSFLLTEPQEMLPSVPSPR
;
A
#
# COMPACT_ATOMS: atom_id res chain seq x y z
N ARG A 1 14.56 -5.92 3.41
CA ARG A 1 13.53 -6.86 2.91
C ARG A 1 13.42 -8.00 3.92
N HIS A 2 12.25 -8.62 4.05
CA HIS A 2 12.08 -9.84 4.84
C HIS A 2 12.68 -11.04 4.09
N GLU A 3 12.72 -12.22 4.73
CA GLU A 3 13.32 -13.45 4.16
C GLU A 3 12.70 -13.86 2.82
N ASN A 4 11.39 -13.64 2.65
CA ASN A 4 10.64 -13.90 1.42
C ASN A 4 10.79 -12.80 0.35
N GLY A 5 11.63 -11.78 0.60
CA GLY A 5 11.89 -10.69 -0.33
C GLY A 5 10.89 -9.53 -0.25
N THR A 6 9.87 -9.57 0.60
CA THR A 6 8.94 -8.45 0.79
C THR A 6 9.63 -7.21 1.38
N PRO A 7 9.23 -5.99 0.99
CA PRO A 7 9.72 -4.78 1.63
C PRO A 7 9.14 -4.64 3.05
N MET A 8 9.99 -4.32 4.03
CA MET A 8 9.57 -4.04 5.42
C MET A 8 9.50 -2.54 5.74
N THR A 9 9.89 -1.72 4.78
CA THR A 9 9.90 -0.26 4.84
C THR A 9 9.33 0.28 3.53
N PRO A 10 8.89 1.55 3.47
CA PRO A 10 8.48 2.15 2.20
C PRO A 10 9.52 1.92 1.10
N GLY A 11 9.06 1.39 -0.04
CA GLY A 11 9.94 0.97 -1.14
C GLY A 11 10.11 2.03 -2.22
N GLY A 12 9.01 2.39 -2.89
CA GLY A 12 8.99 3.37 -3.97
C GLY A 12 7.76 4.28 -3.89
N THR A 13 7.89 5.45 -4.49
CA THR A 13 6.82 6.46 -4.56
C THR A 13 6.26 6.48 -5.97
N LEU A 14 4.93 6.36 -6.09
CA LEU A 14 4.24 6.54 -7.37
C LEU A 14 3.92 8.02 -7.57
N MET A 15 4.30 8.58 -8.71
CA MET A 15 3.82 9.89 -9.15
C MET A 15 2.58 9.70 -10.01
N THR A 16 1.49 10.38 -9.66
CA THR A 16 0.22 10.33 -10.39
C THR A 16 -0.22 11.73 -10.78
N MET A 17 -0.81 11.85 -11.97
CA MET A 17 -1.43 13.08 -12.46
C MET A 17 -2.87 12.77 -12.88
N GLY A 18 -3.79 13.71 -12.67
CA GLY A 18 -5.14 13.61 -13.21
C GLY A 18 -5.88 14.94 -13.15
N ASP A 19 -6.96 15.05 -13.92
CA ASP A 19 -7.81 16.24 -13.98
C ASP A 19 -8.91 16.17 -12.92
N LEU A 20 -8.82 17.02 -11.90
CA LEU A 20 -9.79 17.08 -10.80
C LEU A 20 -11.22 17.41 -11.27
N LYS A 21 -11.41 18.04 -12.43
CA LYS A 21 -12.75 18.37 -12.95
C LYS A 21 -13.53 17.15 -13.41
N GLU A 22 -12.82 16.12 -13.88
CA GLU A 22 -13.38 14.88 -14.42
C GLU A 22 -13.44 13.76 -13.36
N MET A 23 -12.84 13.98 -12.17
CA MET A 23 -12.76 12.96 -11.13
C MET A 23 -14.07 12.80 -10.35
N ASP A 24 -14.42 11.55 -10.05
CA ASP A 24 -15.55 11.25 -9.18
C ASP A 24 -15.20 11.59 -7.71
N PRO A 25 -15.99 12.44 -7.03
CA PRO A 25 -15.76 12.80 -5.63
C PRO A 25 -15.85 11.60 -4.66
N ARG A 26 -16.32 10.43 -5.09
CA ARG A 26 -16.22 9.18 -4.34
C ARG A 26 -14.78 8.76 -4.10
N TRP A 27 -13.88 9.02 -5.05
CA TRP A 27 -12.49 8.56 -5.02
C TRP A 27 -11.50 9.66 -4.65
N VAL A 28 -11.94 10.91 -4.61
CA VAL A 28 -11.10 12.06 -4.29
C VAL A 28 -11.81 12.92 -3.25
N ARG A 29 -11.25 12.97 -2.04
CA ARG A 29 -11.84 13.69 -0.91
C ARG A 29 -10.79 14.50 -0.16
N GLY A 30 -11.13 15.74 0.16
CA GLY A 30 -10.38 16.53 1.14
C GLY A 30 -10.56 15.91 2.53
N VAL A 31 -9.46 15.76 3.26
CA VAL A 31 -9.43 15.22 4.63
C VAL A 31 -8.57 16.10 5.52
N SER A 32 -8.79 16.04 6.83
CA SER A 32 -7.91 16.64 7.83
C SER A 32 -7.20 15.53 8.58
N MET A 33 -5.87 15.50 8.47
CA MET A 33 -5.05 14.47 9.12
C MET A 33 -4.27 15.12 10.26
N LEU A 34 -4.38 14.55 11.46
CA LEU A 34 -3.65 15.05 12.62
C LEU A 34 -2.14 15.04 12.33
N GLY A 35 -1.48 16.17 12.59
CA GLY A 35 -0.05 16.36 12.29
C GLY A 35 0.29 16.71 10.83
N TYR A 36 -0.65 16.52 9.90
CA TYR A 36 -0.45 16.81 8.47
C TYR A 36 -1.38 17.94 7.96
N GLY A 37 -2.45 18.27 8.68
CA GLY A 37 -3.39 19.33 8.33
C GLY A 37 -4.28 18.98 7.14
N CYS A 38 -4.58 19.98 6.31
CA CYS A 38 -5.36 19.81 5.09
C CYS A 38 -4.65 18.84 4.14
N SER A 39 -5.30 17.73 3.84
CA SER A 39 -4.76 16.62 3.05
C SER A 39 -5.78 16.15 2.02
N LEU A 40 -5.34 15.33 1.06
CA LEU A 40 -6.17 14.76 0.02
C LEU A 40 -6.12 13.23 0.09
N ALA A 41 -7.27 12.59 0.24
CA ALA A 41 -7.41 11.15 0.09
C ALA A 41 -7.79 10.84 -1.38
N VAL A 42 -6.95 10.06 -2.05
CA VAL A 42 -7.14 9.65 -3.45
C VAL A 42 -7.12 8.13 -3.53
N GLY A 43 -8.17 7.55 -4.12
CA GLY A 43 -8.22 6.14 -4.47
C GLY A 43 -7.46 5.86 -5.76
N VAL A 44 -6.54 4.90 -5.74
CA VAL A 44 -5.75 4.50 -6.91
C VAL A 44 -5.85 2.99 -7.08
N GLY A 45 -6.22 2.55 -8.30
CA GLY A 45 -6.19 1.15 -8.70
C GLY A 45 -5.03 0.91 -9.66
N VAL A 46 -4.18 -0.07 -9.34
CA VAL A 46 -3.04 -0.45 -10.19
C VAL A 46 -3.18 -1.93 -10.55
N PRO A 47 -3.39 -2.27 -11.83
CA PRO A 47 -3.42 -3.66 -12.25
C PRO A 47 -2.00 -4.21 -12.28
N ILE A 48 -1.79 -5.38 -11.67
CA ILE A 48 -0.50 -6.10 -11.75
C ILE A 48 -0.68 -7.26 -12.72
N PRO A 49 -0.11 -7.18 -13.93
CA PRO A 49 -0.25 -8.23 -14.93
C PRO A 49 0.57 -9.47 -14.55
N ILE A 50 -0.11 -10.59 -14.31
CA ILE A 50 0.54 -11.87 -13.98
C ILE A 50 0.87 -12.62 -15.27
N ILE A 51 2.06 -12.36 -15.81
CA ILE A 51 2.53 -12.91 -17.10
C ILE A 51 3.63 -13.99 -16.94
N SER A 52 4.05 -14.27 -15.71
CA SER A 52 5.04 -15.29 -15.39
C SER A 52 4.82 -15.89 -14.00
N GLU A 53 5.36 -17.08 -13.78
CA GLU A 53 5.37 -17.75 -12.46
C GLU A 53 6.09 -16.90 -11.40
N GLU A 54 7.14 -16.18 -11.80
CA GLU A 54 7.86 -15.26 -10.92
C GLU A 54 6.96 -14.11 -10.43
N MET A 55 6.17 -13.49 -11.32
CA MET A 55 5.23 -12.45 -10.92
C MET A 55 4.14 -13.03 -10.00
N ALA A 56 3.62 -14.21 -10.34
CA ALA A 56 2.64 -14.91 -9.51
C ALA A 56 3.17 -15.15 -8.09
N ARG A 57 4.44 -15.57 -7.95
CA ARG A 57 5.13 -15.73 -6.68
C ARG A 57 5.26 -14.40 -5.92
N PHE A 58 5.62 -13.30 -6.59
CA PHE A 58 5.74 -12.00 -5.92
C PHE A 58 4.40 -11.42 -5.46
N THR A 59 3.30 -11.71 -6.15
CA THR A 59 1.96 -11.23 -5.79
C THR A 59 1.18 -12.18 -4.89
N GLY A 60 1.63 -13.43 -4.74
CA GLY A 60 0.95 -14.49 -4.01
C GLY A 60 1.31 -14.58 -2.52
N VAL A 61 1.89 -13.53 -1.94
CA VAL A 61 2.31 -13.49 -0.54
C VAL A 61 1.11 -13.20 0.37
N SER A 62 0.94 -13.98 1.44
CA SER A 62 -0.19 -13.81 2.35
C SER A 62 0.02 -12.68 3.37
N ASP A 63 -1.06 -12.22 4.01
CA ASP A 63 -1.00 -11.14 4.99
C ASP A 63 -0.13 -11.51 6.22
N GLU A 64 0.01 -12.80 6.53
CA GLU A 64 0.86 -13.33 7.61
C GLU A 64 2.36 -13.21 7.28
N GLU A 65 2.69 -13.13 5.99
CA GLU A 65 4.07 -13.09 5.49
C GLU A 65 4.52 -11.68 5.05
N ILE A 66 3.63 -10.68 5.16
CA ILE A 66 3.92 -9.28 4.90
C ILE A 66 4.09 -8.57 6.24
N PHE A 67 5.30 -8.10 6.51
CA PHE A 67 5.66 -7.43 7.76
C PHE A 67 5.94 -5.94 7.56
N THR A 68 5.58 -5.15 8.56
CA THR A 68 5.94 -3.73 8.67
C THR A 68 6.49 -3.42 10.07
N GLN A 69 6.91 -2.18 10.28
CA GLN A 69 7.55 -1.71 11.51
C GLN A 69 6.56 -0.94 12.40
N ILE A 70 6.71 -1.12 13.70
CA ILE A 70 6.08 -0.25 14.71
C ILE A 70 7.01 0.95 14.91
N ILE A 71 6.52 2.17 14.67
CA ILE A 71 7.29 3.41 14.74
C ILE A 71 6.60 4.41 15.68
N ASP A 72 7.39 5.09 16.51
CA ASP A 72 6.89 6.20 17.33
C ASP A 72 6.77 7.50 16.51
N TYR A 73 5.53 7.87 16.19
CA TYR A 73 5.20 9.12 15.50
C TYR A 73 5.20 10.36 16.41
N GLY A 74 5.24 10.20 17.73
CA GLY A 74 5.21 11.29 18.71
C GLY A 74 6.58 11.90 19.01
N VAL A 75 7.62 11.07 19.15
CA VAL A 75 8.96 11.56 19.55
C VAL A 75 10.02 11.30 18.49
N ASP A 76 10.17 10.05 18.03
CA ASP A 76 11.33 9.65 17.23
C ASP A 76 11.19 10.02 15.75
N TYR A 77 10.00 9.82 15.18
CA TYR A 77 9.74 10.17 13.78
C TYR A 77 9.95 11.66 13.47
N PRO A 78 9.39 12.63 14.24
CA PRO A 78 9.59 14.05 13.98
C PRO A 78 11.05 14.52 14.10
N LYS A 79 11.88 13.78 14.86
CA LYS A 79 13.31 14.09 15.06
C LYS A 79 14.20 13.48 13.98
N GLY A 80 13.63 12.75 13.02
CA GLY A 80 14.38 12.01 12.01
C GLY A 80 15.21 10.86 12.61
N LYS A 81 14.82 10.36 13.78
CA LYS A 81 15.50 9.27 14.51
C LYS A 81 14.60 8.05 14.65
N ALA A 82 13.63 7.89 13.75
CA ALA A 82 12.70 6.77 13.77
C ALA A 82 13.46 5.44 13.80
N VAL A 83 13.24 4.66 14.86
CA VAL A 83 13.72 3.30 15.00
C VAL A 83 12.52 2.36 15.05
N ALA A 84 12.67 1.16 14.49
CA ALA A 84 11.66 0.12 14.60
C ALA A 84 11.58 -0.37 16.04
N LEU A 85 10.44 -0.14 16.69
CA LEU A 85 10.15 -0.63 18.04
C LEU A 85 9.75 -2.11 18.05
N GLY A 86 9.39 -2.64 16.88
CA GLY A 86 8.97 -4.02 16.66
C GLY A 86 8.56 -4.22 15.21
N HIS A 87 8.23 -5.46 14.86
CA HIS A 87 7.65 -5.82 13.57
C HIS A 87 6.28 -6.45 13.80
N VAL A 88 5.37 -6.24 12.85
CA VAL A 88 4.00 -6.75 12.89
C VAL A 88 3.56 -7.17 11.50
N SER A 89 2.81 -8.26 11.41
CA SER A 89 2.26 -8.75 10.15
C SER A 89 1.01 -7.96 9.73
N TYR A 90 0.70 -7.92 8.44
CA TYR A 90 -0.56 -7.35 7.96
C TYR A 90 -1.77 -8.15 8.45
N ALA A 91 -1.62 -9.44 8.72
CA ALA A 91 -2.68 -10.27 9.31
C ALA A 91 -3.08 -9.76 10.70
N GLU A 92 -2.10 -9.48 11.57
CA GLU A 92 -2.35 -8.89 12.90
C GLU A 92 -2.92 -7.47 12.81
N LEU A 93 -2.42 -6.65 11.88
CA LEU A 93 -2.99 -5.31 11.67
C LEU A 93 -4.46 -5.39 11.24
N LYS A 94 -4.82 -6.36 10.39
CA LYS A 94 -6.18 -6.58 9.91
C LYS A 94 -7.09 -7.24 10.94
N SER A 95 -6.57 -7.94 11.95
CA SER A 95 -7.39 -8.45 13.06
C SER A 95 -7.92 -7.34 13.97
N GLY A 96 -7.39 -6.12 13.86
CA GLY A 96 -7.87 -4.94 14.59
C GLY A 96 -7.21 -4.73 15.95
N VAL A 97 -6.28 -5.60 16.35
CA VAL A 97 -5.54 -5.52 17.60
C VAL A 97 -4.17 -6.18 17.44
N ILE A 98 -3.15 -5.58 18.04
CA ILE A 98 -1.79 -6.12 18.13
C ILE A 98 -1.38 -6.18 19.61
N ARG A 99 -0.41 -7.04 19.94
CA ARG A 99 0.20 -7.06 21.27
C ARG A 99 1.55 -6.36 21.25
N PHE A 100 1.69 -5.27 21.99
CA PHE A 100 2.91 -4.47 22.03
C PHE A 100 3.23 -4.09 23.48
N ASN A 101 4.46 -4.33 23.93
CA ASN A 101 4.90 -4.09 25.32
C ASN A 101 4.02 -4.73 26.40
N GLY A 102 3.40 -5.88 26.09
CA GLY A 102 2.53 -6.60 27.03
C GLY A 102 1.09 -6.09 27.07
N GLU A 103 0.75 -5.07 26.29
CA GLU A 103 -0.60 -4.51 26.18
C GLU A 103 -1.23 -4.83 24.83
N GLU A 104 -2.57 -4.86 24.79
CA GLU A 104 -3.34 -4.92 23.55
C GLU A 104 -3.57 -3.52 23.01
N VAL A 105 -3.13 -3.28 21.78
CA VAL A 105 -3.23 -1.98 21.11
C VAL A 105 -4.17 -2.12 19.91
N PRO A 106 -5.26 -1.35 19.83
CA PRO A 106 -6.17 -1.43 18.68
C PRO A 106 -5.50 -0.89 17.42
N THR A 107 -5.76 -1.53 16.30
CA THR A 107 -5.23 -1.14 14.99
C THR A 107 -6.35 -0.69 14.07
N VAL A 108 -6.11 0.42 13.37
CA VAL A 108 -7.00 0.93 12.33
C VAL A 108 -6.18 1.33 11.10
N PRO A 109 -6.60 0.96 9.89
CA PRO A 109 -5.88 1.33 8.69
C PRO A 109 -6.06 2.83 8.40
N LEU A 110 -5.02 3.46 7.86
CA LEU A 110 -5.07 4.86 7.44
C LEU A 110 -5.98 5.06 6.20
N SER A 111 -6.11 4.03 5.38
CA SER A 111 -6.94 4.02 4.17
C SER A 111 -8.12 3.05 4.32
N SER A 112 -9.18 3.29 3.55
CA SER A 112 -10.39 2.47 3.61
C SER A 112 -10.23 1.18 2.79
N TYR A 113 -10.10 0.04 3.48
CA TYR A 113 -10.01 -1.27 2.85
C TYR A 113 -11.24 -1.63 2.00
N PRO A 114 -12.50 -1.39 2.43
CA PRO A 114 -13.67 -1.62 1.58
C PRO A 114 -13.66 -0.80 0.29
N ARG A 115 -13.18 0.45 0.33
CA ARG A 115 -13.05 1.30 -0.86
C ARG A 115 -11.96 0.78 -1.80
N ALA A 116 -10.83 0.29 -1.26
CA ALA A 116 -9.79 -0.33 -2.07
C ALA A 116 -10.31 -1.56 -2.82
N LEU A 117 -11.10 -2.42 -2.16
CA LEU A 117 -11.73 -3.57 -2.81
C LEU A 117 -12.74 -3.17 -3.89
N GLU A 118 -13.48 -2.08 -3.67
CA GLU A 118 -14.41 -1.54 -4.65
C GLU A 118 -13.68 -1.07 -5.91
N ILE A 119 -12.60 -0.31 -5.76
CA ILE A 119 -11.73 0.12 -6.87
C ILE A 119 -11.17 -1.09 -7.61
N ALA A 120 -10.68 -2.10 -6.88
CA ALA A 120 -10.13 -3.32 -7.48
C ALA A 120 -11.18 -4.07 -8.34
N LYS A 121 -12.44 -4.13 -7.88
CA LYS A 121 -13.54 -4.75 -8.63
C LYS A 121 -13.93 -3.94 -9.87
N ILE A 122 -13.96 -2.62 -9.78
CA ILE A 122 -14.22 -1.74 -10.93
C ILE A 122 -13.15 -1.94 -12.00
N LEU A 123 -11.88 -1.85 -11.59
CA LEU A 123 -10.74 -2.05 -12.49
C LEU A 123 -10.75 -3.44 -13.13
N LYS A 124 -11.08 -4.47 -12.35
CA LYS A 124 -11.26 -5.83 -12.86
C LYS A 124 -12.35 -5.89 -13.95
N GLY A 125 -13.50 -5.25 -13.71
CA GLY A 125 -14.59 -5.18 -14.68
C GLY A 125 -14.15 -4.55 -16.00
N TRP A 126 -13.46 -3.42 -15.96
CA TRP A 126 -12.94 -2.77 -17.17
C TRP A 126 -11.96 -3.65 -17.95
N ILE A 127 -11.15 -4.46 -17.26
CA ILE A 127 -10.22 -5.42 -17.88
C ILE A 127 -11.00 -6.57 -18.53
N GLU A 128 -11.99 -7.14 -17.85
CA GLU A 128 -12.81 -8.24 -18.38
C GLU A 128 -13.64 -7.81 -19.60
N GLU A 129 -14.08 -6.55 -19.63
CA GLU A 129 -14.81 -5.95 -20.75
C GLU A 129 -13.89 -5.54 -21.92
N GLY A 130 -12.57 -5.53 -21.72
CA GLY A 130 -11.61 -5.04 -22.71
C GLY A 130 -11.60 -3.52 -22.90
N SER A 131 -12.23 -2.76 -21.99
CA SER A 131 -12.24 -1.28 -21.99
C SER A 131 -11.01 -0.68 -21.32
N PHE A 132 -10.26 -1.49 -20.56
CA PHE A 132 -8.95 -1.14 -20.01
C PHE A 132 -7.86 -1.98 -20.67
N LEU A 133 -6.95 -1.34 -21.40
CA LEU A 133 -5.81 -1.97 -22.06
C LEU A 133 -4.51 -1.59 -21.36
N LEU A 134 -3.62 -2.57 -21.19
CA LEU A 134 -2.26 -2.30 -20.74
C LEU A 134 -1.52 -1.55 -21.84
N THR A 135 -0.86 -0.46 -21.46
CA THR A 135 0.02 0.30 -22.35
C THR A 135 1.46 -0.21 -22.25
N GLU A 136 2.28 0.17 -23.23
CA GLU A 136 3.72 -0.06 -23.13
C GLU A 136 4.31 0.73 -21.96
N PRO A 137 5.26 0.14 -21.20
CA PRO A 137 5.98 0.86 -20.16
C PRO A 137 6.59 2.15 -20.71
N GLN A 138 6.27 3.29 -20.10
CA GLN A 138 6.84 4.58 -20.51
C GLN A 138 8.31 4.70 -20.05
N GLU A 139 8.60 4.18 -18.85
CA GLU A 139 9.95 4.11 -18.30
C GLU A 139 10.07 2.89 -17.38
N MET A 140 11.19 2.18 -17.44
CA MET A 140 11.46 1.05 -16.56
C MET A 140 11.95 1.58 -15.21
N LEU A 141 11.27 1.22 -14.12
CA LEU A 141 11.73 1.57 -12.79
C LEU A 141 13.10 0.92 -12.50
N PRO A 142 13.96 1.56 -11.71
CA PRO A 142 15.22 0.96 -11.28
C PRO A 142 14.97 -0.42 -10.66
N SER A 143 15.56 -1.46 -11.24
CA SER A 143 15.44 -2.82 -10.75
C SER A 143 16.69 -3.23 -9.98
N VAL A 144 16.52 -4.12 -9.00
CA VAL A 144 17.66 -4.82 -8.39
C VAL A 144 18.21 -5.84 -9.40
N PRO A 145 19.53 -6.13 -9.38
CA PRO A 145 20.08 -7.21 -10.19
C PRO A 145 19.31 -8.51 -9.91
N SER A 146 18.82 -9.17 -10.96
CA SER A 146 18.18 -10.48 -10.81
C SER A 146 19.16 -11.45 -10.14
N PRO A 147 18.76 -12.15 -9.06
CA PRO A 147 19.55 -13.24 -8.53
C PRO A 147 19.64 -14.32 -9.62
N ARG A 148 20.87 -14.60 -10.08
CA ARG A 148 21.15 -15.68 -11.03
C ARG A 148 20.73 -17.05 -10.49
#